data_AF-A0A6J4KG86-F1
#
_entry.id   AF-A0A6J4KG86-F1
#
_cell.length_a   1.000
_cell.length_b   1.000
_cell.length_c   1.000
_cell.angle_alpha   90.00
_cell.angle_beta   90.00
_cell.angle_gamma   90.00
#
_symmetry.space_group_name_H-M   'P 1'
#
loop_
_entity.id
_entity.type
_entity.pdbx_description
1 polymer ?
#
loop_
_entity_poly.entity_id
_entity_poly.type
_entity_poly.pdbx_seq_one_letter_code
_entity_poly.pdbx_strand_id
1 'polypeptide(L)'
;APREQEHEEGPRRVALVGRPNVGKSSLINRLAKEERSVVDSVAGTTVDPVDSIVTLGGEEWRFVDTAGLRRKVNTASGMEYYASLRTEGAIQAAEVAVVLLAADEVISEQDQRVISQVVDAGRALVIAINKWDTLDEDRHDQLEREIERELARVKWATRINISATSGRGVGKLADHLRWALASWEKRVPTAELNQFVRALVQETPPPARGGRAPKIKYVTQADVRPPRFVVFSTGFLEAGYRRFLERKLREQWGFAGTPIEVSVKVREGRDRDAKKS
;
A
#
# COMPACT_ATOMS: atom_id res chain seq x y z
N ALA A 1 -20.38 -13.95 -12.44
CA ALA A 1 -19.27 -13.17 -13.02
C ALA A 1 -18.66 -12.32 -11.90
N PRO A 2 -17.33 -12.07 -11.87
CA PRO A 2 -16.79 -11.04 -11.01
C PRO A 2 -17.43 -9.70 -11.41
N ARG A 3 -17.78 -8.86 -10.43
CA ARG A 3 -18.25 -7.50 -10.71
C ARG A 3 -17.10 -6.76 -11.42
N GLU A 4 -17.32 -6.35 -12.67
CA GLU A 4 -16.48 -5.32 -13.30
C GLU A 4 -16.58 -4.09 -12.40
N GLN A 5 -15.49 -3.79 -11.68
CA GLN A 5 -15.44 -2.58 -10.87
C GLN A 5 -15.15 -1.43 -11.83
N GLU A 6 -16.17 -0.65 -12.11
CA GLU A 6 -16.09 0.60 -12.87
C GLU A 6 -14.92 1.43 -12.32
N HIS A 7 -13.98 1.82 -13.20
CA HIS A 7 -13.03 2.86 -12.85
C HIS A 7 -13.86 4.15 -12.68
N GLU A 8 -13.85 4.74 -11.49
CA GLU A 8 -14.37 6.12 -11.34
C GLU A 8 -13.60 7.00 -12.33
N GLU A 9 -14.33 7.63 -13.24
CA GLU A 9 -13.76 8.51 -14.27
C GLU A 9 -12.95 9.63 -13.60
N GLY A 10 -11.64 9.70 -13.89
CA GLY A 10 -10.77 10.78 -13.43
C GLY A 10 -9.35 10.36 -13.07
N PRO A 11 -8.52 11.33 -12.63
CA PRO A 11 -7.16 11.09 -12.17
C PRO A 11 -7.08 10.10 -10.99
N ARG A 12 -6.04 9.27 -10.97
CA ARG A 12 -5.81 8.31 -9.86
C ARG A 12 -5.61 9.06 -8.54
N ARG A 13 -6.14 8.49 -7.45
CA ARG A 13 -6.18 9.16 -6.14
C ARG A 13 -4.99 8.78 -5.28
N VAL A 14 -4.26 9.80 -4.81
CA VAL A 14 -3.02 9.68 -4.04
C VAL A 14 -3.20 10.33 -2.67
N ALA A 15 -2.99 9.56 -1.59
CA ALA A 15 -2.85 10.14 -0.26
C ALA A 15 -1.38 10.48 0.02
N LEU A 16 -1.08 11.72 0.40
CA LEU A 16 0.26 12.08 0.88
C LEU A 16 0.26 12.15 2.41
N VAL A 17 0.85 11.16 3.05
CA VAL A 17 0.79 10.94 4.50
C VAL A 17 2.19 10.86 5.11
N GLY A 18 2.27 10.98 6.43
CA GLY A 18 3.52 10.98 7.18
C GLY A 18 3.48 11.94 8.36
N ARG A 19 4.46 11.86 9.25
CA ARG A 19 4.54 12.70 10.45
C ARG A 19 4.60 14.20 10.15
N PRO A 20 4.29 15.08 11.13
CA PRO A 20 4.58 16.51 11.00
C PRO A 20 6.03 16.77 10.54
N ASN A 21 6.26 17.86 9.80
CA ASN A 21 7.59 18.37 9.43
C ASN A 21 8.48 17.49 8.51
N VAL A 22 8.03 16.30 8.10
CA VAL A 22 8.76 15.47 7.11
C VAL A 22 8.81 16.05 5.68
N GLY A 23 8.17 17.21 5.44
CA GLY A 23 8.22 17.93 4.16
C GLY A 23 7.05 17.67 3.20
N LYS A 24 5.90 17.18 3.68
CA LYS A 24 4.69 16.98 2.87
C LYS A 24 4.23 18.25 2.12
N SER A 25 4.14 19.38 2.82
CA SER A 25 3.72 20.65 2.20
C SER A 25 4.74 21.14 1.17
N SER A 26 6.05 20.96 1.42
CA SER A 26 7.10 21.27 0.44
C SER A 26 6.95 20.42 -0.83
N LEU A 27 6.63 19.13 -0.67
CA LEU A 27 6.42 18.24 -1.81
C LEU A 27 5.20 18.65 -2.63
N ILE A 28 4.05 18.88 -1.99
CA ILE A 28 2.84 19.35 -2.68
C ILE A 28 3.09 20.68 -3.40
N ASN A 29 3.75 21.62 -2.73
CA ASN A 29 4.06 22.92 -3.34
C ASN A 29 4.99 22.79 -4.54
N ARG A 30 5.96 21.87 -4.51
CA ARG A 30 6.80 21.58 -5.67
C ARG A 30 5.97 21.00 -6.80
N LEU A 31 5.21 19.95 -6.51
CA LEU A 31 4.37 19.25 -7.48
C LEU A 31 3.39 20.22 -8.15
N ALA A 32 2.82 21.16 -7.39
CA ALA A 32 1.94 22.21 -7.90
C ALA A 32 2.65 23.28 -8.75
N LYS A 33 3.97 23.47 -8.60
CA LYS A 33 4.76 24.51 -9.29
C LYS A 33 5.47 24.01 -10.54
N GLU A 34 5.92 22.76 -10.54
CA GLU A 34 6.70 22.19 -11.66
C GLU A 34 5.84 21.88 -12.88
N GLU A 35 4.53 21.59 -12.70
CA GLU A 35 3.63 21.32 -13.83
C GLU A 35 2.33 22.13 -13.70
N ARG A 36 2.08 23.01 -14.68
CA ARG A 36 0.99 24.00 -14.71
C ARG A 36 -0.39 23.32 -14.87
N SER A 37 -0.97 22.78 -13.81
CA SER A 37 -2.39 22.42 -13.76
C SER A 37 -2.80 22.10 -12.32
N VAL A 38 -2.94 23.13 -11.48
CA VAL A 38 -3.77 23.00 -10.27
C VAL A 38 -5.09 23.67 -10.60
N VAL A 39 -6.07 22.89 -11.04
CA VAL A 39 -7.45 23.35 -11.08
C VAL A 39 -8.00 23.14 -9.67
N ASP A 40 -8.00 24.21 -8.87
CA ASP A 40 -8.79 24.23 -7.63
C ASP A 40 -10.27 24.14 -8.03
N SER A 41 -10.99 23.15 -7.50
CA SER A 41 -12.45 23.10 -7.64
C SER A 41 -13.04 24.38 -7.05
N VAL A 42 -13.75 25.15 -7.88
CA VAL A 42 -14.29 26.48 -7.57
C VAL A 42 -15.10 26.47 -6.28
N ALA A 43 -14.81 27.42 -5.39
CA ALA A 43 -15.53 27.65 -4.15
C ALA A 43 -17.03 27.89 -4.42
N GLY A 44 -17.91 27.03 -3.90
CA GLY A 44 -19.35 27.23 -4.12
C GLY A 44 -20.30 26.19 -3.55
N THR A 45 -19.86 24.98 -3.19
CA THR A 45 -20.76 23.98 -2.58
C THR A 45 -20.15 23.42 -1.30
N THR A 46 -21.02 23.29 -0.30
CA THR A 46 -20.78 22.97 1.11
C THR A 46 -19.72 21.88 1.37
N VAL A 47 -18.62 22.30 2.00
CA VAL A 47 -17.72 21.55 2.90
C VAL A 47 -17.23 20.18 2.42
N ASP A 48 -16.44 20.16 1.33
CA ASP A 48 -15.52 19.07 1.04
C ASP A 48 -14.05 19.56 1.04
N PRO A 49 -13.08 18.74 1.50
CA PRO A 49 -11.68 19.11 1.46
C PRO A 49 -11.22 19.34 0.01
N VAL A 50 -10.46 20.41 -0.21
CA VAL A 50 -9.90 20.76 -1.52
C VAL A 50 -8.85 19.71 -1.91
N ASP A 51 -9.22 18.79 -2.79
CA ASP A 51 -8.29 17.89 -3.47
C ASP A 51 -7.45 18.70 -4.47
N SER A 52 -6.16 18.38 -4.60
CA SER A 52 -5.29 19.03 -5.60
C SER A 52 -5.06 18.07 -6.76
N ILE A 53 -5.35 18.52 -7.99
CA ILE A 53 -4.89 17.84 -9.20
C ILE A 53 -3.45 18.31 -9.47
N VAL A 54 -2.58 17.37 -9.80
CA VAL A 54 -1.17 17.59 -10.11
C VAL A 54 -0.84 16.76 -11.35
N THR A 55 -0.16 17.37 -12.33
CA THR A 55 0.48 16.60 -13.40
C THR A 55 1.86 16.16 -12.94
N LEU A 56 2.16 14.86 -13.05
CA LEU A 56 3.44 14.28 -12.67
C LEU A 56 3.80 13.16 -13.62
N GLY A 57 4.93 13.28 -14.29
CA GLY A 57 5.38 12.27 -15.25
C GLY A 57 4.42 12.12 -16.43
N GLY A 58 3.80 13.22 -16.86
CA GLY A 58 2.88 13.30 -18.00
C GLY A 58 1.43 12.86 -17.72
N GLU A 59 1.09 12.50 -16.48
CA GLU A 59 -0.25 12.03 -16.08
C GLU A 59 -0.81 12.89 -14.96
N GLU A 60 -2.14 13.06 -14.93
CA GLU A 60 -2.80 13.75 -13.82
C GLU A 60 -3.03 12.81 -12.63
N TRP A 61 -2.77 13.32 -11.44
CA TRP A 61 -2.95 12.66 -10.16
C TRP A 61 -3.79 13.54 -9.24
N ARG A 62 -4.81 12.96 -8.59
CA ARG A 62 -5.61 13.66 -7.59
C ARG A 62 -5.04 13.38 -6.20
N PHE A 63 -4.39 14.36 -5.60
CA PHE A 63 -3.99 14.28 -4.21
C PHE A 63 -5.18 14.56 -3.30
N VAL A 64 -5.56 13.57 -2.49
CA VAL A 64 -6.75 13.65 -1.62
C VAL A 64 -6.44 14.37 -0.30
N ASP A 65 -7.42 15.12 0.20
CA ASP A 65 -7.38 15.86 1.48
C ASP A 65 -6.15 16.79 1.63
N THR A 66 -5.79 17.50 0.56
CA THR A 66 -4.66 18.44 0.58
C THR A 66 -4.94 19.74 1.34
N ALA A 67 -6.20 20.02 1.68
CA ALA A 67 -6.61 21.20 2.43
C ALA A 67 -5.89 21.33 3.79
N GLY A 68 -5.64 20.19 4.46
CA GLY A 68 -4.86 20.16 5.71
C GLY A 68 -3.36 20.47 5.52
N LEU A 69 -2.79 20.14 4.36
CA LEU A 69 -1.40 20.38 4.02
C LEU A 69 -1.14 21.85 3.60
N ARG A 70 -2.11 22.49 2.95
CA ARG A 70 -2.05 23.91 2.56
C ARG A 70 -2.28 24.86 3.72
N ARG A 71 -3.24 24.58 4.63
CA ARG A 71 -3.50 25.43 5.82
C ARG A 71 -2.34 25.51 6.80
N LYS A 72 -1.53 24.45 6.93
CA LYS A 72 -0.33 24.44 7.82
C LYS A 72 0.77 25.42 7.39
N VAL A 73 0.73 25.96 6.18
CA VAL A 73 1.64 27.03 5.75
C VAL A 73 1.32 28.35 6.47
N ASN A 74 0.08 28.55 6.94
CA ASN A 74 -0.39 29.83 7.46
C ASN A 74 -0.70 29.85 8.97
N THR A 75 -0.71 28.71 9.68
CA THR A 75 -0.95 28.71 11.15
C THR A 75 -0.39 27.48 11.82
N ALA A 76 0.63 27.66 12.66
CA ALA A 76 1.26 26.61 13.45
C ALA A 76 0.78 26.71 14.91
N SER A 77 -0.20 25.89 15.31
CA SER A 77 -0.34 25.35 16.68
C SER A 77 -1.66 24.56 16.84
N GLY A 78 -1.62 23.44 17.57
CA GLY A 78 -2.78 22.92 18.31
C GLY A 78 -3.67 21.81 17.72
N MET A 79 -3.30 21.10 16.65
CA MET A 79 -4.22 20.16 15.97
C MET A 79 -3.62 18.77 15.68
N GLU A 80 -3.09 18.09 16.69
CA GLU A 80 -2.54 16.72 16.52
C GLU A 80 -3.64 15.66 16.36
N TYR A 81 -4.72 15.72 17.15
CA TYR A 81 -5.85 14.78 17.07
C TYR A 81 -6.62 14.88 15.74
N TYR A 82 -6.83 16.10 15.24
CA TYR A 82 -7.47 16.30 13.93
C TYR A 82 -6.56 15.94 12.75
N ALA A 83 -5.24 15.81 12.96
CA ALA A 83 -4.33 15.36 11.92
C ALA A 83 -4.39 13.84 11.70
N SER A 84 -4.64 13.04 12.75
CA SER A 84 -4.76 11.58 12.62
C SER A 84 -6.07 11.15 11.95
N LEU A 85 -7.21 11.74 12.33
CA LEU A 85 -8.51 11.46 11.71
C LEU A 85 -8.56 11.83 10.22
N ARG A 86 -7.90 12.94 9.85
CA ARG A 86 -7.73 13.33 8.44
C ARG A 86 -6.84 12.36 7.65
N THR A 87 -5.80 11.82 8.30
CA THR A 87 -4.92 10.83 7.67
C THR A 87 -5.67 9.56 7.30
N GLU A 88 -6.54 9.06 8.17
CA GLU A 88 -7.35 7.86 7.88
C GLU A 88 -8.34 8.09 6.75
N GLY A 89 -9.08 9.20 6.77
CA GLY A 89 -10.01 9.55 5.69
C GLY A 89 -9.32 9.68 4.32
N ALA A 90 -8.15 10.34 4.28
CA ALA A 90 -7.33 10.45 3.08
C ALA A 90 -6.88 9.07 2.57
N ILE A 91 -6.39 8.20 3.46
CA ILE A 91 -5.99 6.84 3.08
C ILE A 91 -7.17 6.05 2.49
N GLN A 92 -8.36 6.14 3.10
CA GLN A 92 -9.54 5.43 2.61
C GLN A 92 -10.06 5.96 1.26
N ALA A 93 -9.91 7.25 1.00
CA ALA A 93 -10.28 7.85 -0.28
C ALA A 93 -9.26 7.58 -1.40
N ALA A 94 -8.01 7.25 -1.04
CA ALA A 94 -6.93 7.04 -2.01
C ALA A 94 -6.88 5.61 -2.55
N GLU A 95 -6.24 5.44 -3.70
CA GLU A 95 -5.88 4.13 -4.26
C GLU A 95 -4.44 3.77 -3.89
N VAL A 96 -3.58 4.78 -3.84
CA VAL A 96 -2.18 4.68 -3.44
C VAL A 96 -1.84 5.73 -2.39
N ALA A 97 -1.10 5.35 -1.36
CA ALA A 97 -0.55 6.28 -0.38
C ALA A 97 0.97 6.42 -0.57
N VAL A 98 1.42 7.67 -0.58
CA VAL A 98 2.83 8.04 -0.45
C VAL A 98 3.08 8.35 1.01
N VAL A 99 3.78 7.45 1.71
CA VAL A 99 4.25 7.71 3.07
C VAL A 99 5.59 8.43 2.98
N LEU A 100 5.61 9.67 3.45
CA LEU A 100 6.79 10.52 3.47
C LEU A 100 7.56 10.34 4.79
N LEU A 101 8.81 9.92 4.69
CA LEU A 101 9.78 9.85 5.79
C LEU A 101 10.85 10.92 5.59
N ALA A 102 11.47 11.42 6.65
CA ALA A 102 12.55 12.39 6.53
C ALA A 102 13.91 11.70 6.75
N ALA A 103 14.85 11.88 5.83
CA ALA A 103 16.16 11.23 5.87
C ALA A 103 17.00 11.67 7.08
N ASP A 104 16.82 12.91 7.53
CA ASP A 104 17.48 13.53 8.68
C ASP A 104 16.87 13.14 10.05
N GLU A 105 15.77 12.39 10.06
CA GLU A 105 15.09 11.96 11.28
C GLU A 105 15.09 10.43 11.40
N VAL A 106 15.05 9.92 12.64
CA VAL A 106 14.91 8.50 12.92
C VAL A 106 13.50 8.02 12.53
N ILE A 107 13.39 6.85 11.91
CA ILE A 107 12.09 6.22 11.63
C ILE A 107 11.40 5.90 12.96
N SER A 108 10.28 6.57 13.21
CA SER A 108 9.59 6.50 14.50
C SER A 108 8.44 5.49 14.50
N GLU A 109 7.95 5.17 15.70
CA GLU A 109 6.71 4.40 15.91
C GLU A 109 5.50 5.02 15.19
N GLN A 110 5.42 6.35 15.11
CA GLN A 110 4.31 7.01 14.44
C GLN A 110 4.41 6.86 12.92
N ASP A 111 5.61 6.77 12.34
CA ASP A 111 5.79 6.43 10.93
C ASP A 111 5.30 5.01 10.65
N GLN A 112 5.67 4.05 11.51
CA GLN A 112 5.22 2.65 11.40
C GLN A 112 3.70 2.51 11.53
N ARG A 113 3.06 3.31 12.39
CA ARG A 113 1.60 3.36 12.52
C ARG A 113 0.93 3.84 11.23
N VAL A 114 1.43 4.93 10.62
CA VAL A 114 0.88 5.44 9.35
C VAL A 114 1.04 4.40 8.24
N ILE A 115 2.20 3.73 8.16
CA ILE A 115 2.43 2.63 7.22
C ILE A 115 1.43 1.50 7.45
N SER A 116 1.22 1.10 8.71
CA SER A 116 0.28 0.04 9.06
C SER A 116 -1.15 0.41 8.66
N GLN A 117 -1.58 1.66 8.88
CA GLN A 117 -2.90 2.15 8.45
C GLN A 117 -3.10 2.03 6.93
N VAL A 118 -2.07 2.32 6.12
CA VAL A 118 -2.14 2.16 4.65
C VAL A 118 -2.31 0.69 4.28
N VAL A 119 -1.53 -0.20 4.90
CA VAL A 119 -1.57 -1.64 4.66
C VAL A 119 -2.91 -2.23 5.07
N ASP A 120 -3.42 -1.86 6.24
CA ASP A 120 -4.69 -2.33 6.79
C ASP A 120 -5.89 -1.82 5.96
N ALA A 121 -5.78 -0.62 5.39
CA ALA A 121 -6.75 -0.08 4.44
C ALA A 121 -6.66 -0.74 3.05
N GLY A 122 -5.70 -1.66 2.84
CA GLY A 122 -5.52 -2.39 1.60
C GLY A 122 -5.08 -1.51 0.43
N ARG A 123 -4.44 -0.36 0.68
CA ARG A 123 -4.02 0.58 -0.37
C ARG A 123 -2.61 0.29 -0.85
N ALA A 124 -2.33 0.66 -2.10
CA ALA A 124 -0.97 0.62 -2.60
C ALA A 124 -0.09 1.57 -1.78
N LEU A 125 1.19 1.23 -1.61
CA LEU A 125 2.12 1.92 -0.73
C LEU A 125 3.43 2.24 -1.45
N VAL A 126 3.75 3.53 -1.49
CA VAL A 126 5.06 4.06 -1.87
C VAL A 126 5.69 4.73 -0.65
N ILE A 127 6.92 4.35 -0.31
CA ILE A 127 7.71 4.99 0.74
C ILE A 127 8.65 5.99 0.08
N ALA A 128 8.45 7.28 0.35
CA ALA A 128 9.30 8.33 -0.17
C ALA A 128 10.14 8.94 0.96
N ILE A 129 11.45 8.71 0.88
CA ILE A 129 12.43 9.27 1.81
C ILE A 129 12.82 10.65 1.32
N ASN A 130 12.29 11.66 1.98
CA ASN A 130 12.47 13.06 1.67
C ASN A 130 13.69 13.66 2.38
N LYS A 131 14.12 14.85 1.94
CA LYS A 131 15.33 15.55 2.41
C LYS A 131 16.61 14.73 2.18
N TRP A 132 16.64 13.91 1.13
CA TRP A 132 17.82 13.08 0.84
C TRP A 132 19.10 13.88 0.62
N ASP A 133 18.98 15.17 0.27
CA ASP A 133 20.07 16.12 0.11
C ASP A 133 20.76 16.52 1.43
N THR A 134 20.16 16.23 2.59
CA THR A 134 20.71 16.58 3.91
C THR A 134 21.54 15.46 4.53
N LEU A 135 21.71 14.32 3.85
CA LEU A 135 22.41 13.16 4.38
C LEU A 135 23.93 13.30 4.28
N ASP A 136 24.61 13.04 5.40
CA ASP A 136 26.01 12.65 5.43
C ASP A 136 26.17 11.12 5.42
N GLU A 137 27.42 10.64 5.35
CA GLU A 137 27.74 9.21 5.24
C GLU A 137 27.31 8.43 6.50
N ASP A 138 27.54 9.00 7.69
CA ASP A 138 27.18 8.37 8.96
C ASP A 138 25.65 8.23 9.11
N ARG A 139 24.88 9.27 8.76
CA ARG A 139 23.42 9.22 8.81
C ARG A 139 22.86 8.29 7.74
N HIS A 140 23.45 8.25 6.54
CA HIS A 140 23.05 7.32 5.48
C HIS A 140 23.09 5.87 5.98
N ASP A 141 24.20 5.47 6.59
CA ASP A 141 24.38 4.11 7.10
C ASP A 141 23.43 3.79 8.27
N GLN A 142 23.14 4.76 9.13
CA GLN A 142 22.14 4.61 10.18
C GLN A 142 20.74 4.42 9.59
N LEU A 143 20.37 5.23 8.61
CA LEU A 143 19.08 5.17 7.95
C LEU A 143 18.85 3.84 7.24
N GLU A 144 19.84 3.29 6.54
CA GLU A 144 19.70 1.97 5.90
C GLU A 144 19.48 0.85 6.94
N ARG A 145 20.14 0.91 8.11
CA ARG A 145 19.87 -0.02 9.22
C ARG A 145 18.48 0.15 9.82
N GLU A 146 18.01 1.39 9.96
CA GLU A 146 16.64 1.69 10.41
C GLU A 146 15.61 1.15 9.42
N ILE A 147 15.81 1.34 8.12
CA ILE A 147 14.92 0.83 7.07
C ILE A 147 14.81 -0.70 7.13
N GLU A 148 15.93 -1.40 7.23
CA GLU A 148 15.94 -2.87 7.28
C GLU A 148 15.19 -3.39 8.51
N ARG A 149 15.28 -2.69 9.65
CA ARG A 149 14.63 -3.08 10.91
C ARG A 149 13.16 -2.67 10.96
N GLU A 150 12.88 -1.37 10.80
CA GLU A 150 11.55 -0.79 11.03
C GLU A 150 10.59 -1.03 9.86
N LEU A 151 11.10 -1.18 8.64
CA LEU A 151 10.28 -1.41 7.44
C LEU A 151 10.25 -2.88 7.00
N ALA A 152 10.75 -3.80 7.85
CA ALA A 152 10.83 -5.23 7.55
C ALA A 152 9.50 -5.88 7.11
N ARG A 153 8.38 -5.38 7.65
CA ARG A 153 7.01 -5.89 7.33
C ARG A 153 6.49 -5.42 5.97
N VAL A 154 7.10 -4.37 5.40
CA VAL A 154 6.69 -3.74 4.14
C VAL A 154 7.84 -3.67 3.14
N LYS A 155 8.78 -4.63 3.17
CA LYS A 155 9.86 -4.73 2.17
C LYS A 155 9.37 -4.81 0.72
N TRP A 156 8.12 -5.19 0.52
CA TRP A 156 7.46 -5.21 -0.78
C TRP A 156 7.05 -3.82 -1.27
N ALA A 157 6.97 -2.81 -0.39
CA ALA A 157 6.63 -1.45 -0.77
C ALA A 157 7.73 -0.86 -1.65
N THR A 158 7.36 -0.05 -2.64
CA THR A 158 8.36 0.64 -3.46
C THR A 158 8.97 1.79 -2.65
N ARG A 159 10.28 1.99 -2.78
CA ARG A 159 11.02 3.03 -2.05
C ARG A 159 11.67 4.00 -3.03
N ILE A 160 11.49 5.29 -2.80
CA ILE A 160 12.13 6.35 -3.57
C ILE A 160 12.78 7.39 -2.67
N ASN A 161 13.97 7.85 -3.06
CA ASN A 161 14.68 8.92 -2.36
C ASN A 161 14.46 10.23 -3.11
N ILE A 162 14.00 11.25 -2.41
CA ILE A 162 13.63 12.54 -2.99
C ILE A 162 14.14 13.72 -2.15
N SER A 163 14.16 14.89 -2.78
CA SER A 163 14.29 16.18 -2.09
C SER A 163 13.17 17.10 -2.53
N ALA A 164 12.20 17.28 -1.64
CA ALA A 164 11.12 18.24 -1.80
C ALA A 164 11.58 19.70 -1.66
N THR A 165 12.86 19.98 -1.46
CA THR A 165 13.44 21.34 -1.56
C THR A 165 14.23 21.57 -2.85
N SER A 166 15.02 20.60 -3.32
CA SER A 166 15.81 20.76 -4.56
C SER A 166 15.14 20.25 -5.84
N GLY A 167 14.16 19.36 -5.71
CA GLY A 167 13.44 18.72 -6.83
C GLY A 167 14.03 17.37 -7.23
N ARG A 168 15.19 17.01 -6.67
CA ARG A 168 15.85 15.75 -6.93
C ARG A 168 14.91 14.57 -6.67
N GLY A 169 14.77 13.70 -7.67
CA GLY A 169 14.00 12.46 -7.58
C GLY A 169 12.48 12.61 -7.63
N VAL A 170 11.92 13.83 -7.56
CA VAL A 170 10.46 14.03 -7.47
C VAL A 170 9.73 13.53 -8.71
N GLY A 171 10.24 13.79 -9.92
CA GLY A 171 9.63 13.29 -11.16
C GLY A 171 9.52 11.76 -11.25
N LYS A 172 10.45 11.03 -10.62
CA LYS A 172 10.45 9.55 -10.58
C LYS A 172 9.37 8.97 -9.65
N LEU A 173 8.70 9.81 -8.86
CA LEU A 173 7.59 9.38 -8.01
C LEU A 173 6.43 8.82 -8.86
N ALA A 174 6.18 9.37 -10.06
CA ALA A 174 5.16 8.83 -10.97
C ALA A 174 5.40 7.35 -11.33
N ASP A 175 6.66 6.96 -11.58
CA ASP A 175 6.98 5.56 -11.90
C ASP A 175 6.62 4.62 -10.74
N HIS A 176 6.91 5.06 -9.50
CA HIS A 176 6.65 4.27 -8.31
C HIS A 176 5.15 4.17 -8.02
N LEU A 177 4.39 5.24 -8.26
CA LEU A 177 2.93 5.23 -8.19
C LEU A 177 2.34 4.28 -9.23
N ARG A 178 2.78 4.36 -10.49
CA ARG A 178 2.34 3.46 -11.56
C ARG A 178 2.63 1.99 -11.25
N TRP A 179 3.85 1.67 -10.80
CA TRP A 179 4.20 0.28 -10.45
C TRP A 179 3.37 -0.25 -9.28
N ALA A 180 3.15 0.57 -8.26
CA ALA A 180 2.35 0.20 -7.10
C ALA A 180 0.87 -0.02 -7.48
N LEU A 181 0.30 0.85 -8.31
CA LEU A 181 -1.09 0.71 -8.77
C LEU A 181 -1.27 -0.47 -9.74
N ALA A 182 -0.35 -0.66 -10.69
CA ALA A 182 -0.39 -1.79 -11.60
C ALA A 182 -0.35 -3.13 -10.84
N SER A 183 0.47 -3.20 -9.78
CA SER A 183 0.50 -4.35 -8.87
C SER A 183 -0.79 -4.48 -8.05
N TRP A 184 -1.37 -3.37 -7.62
CA TRP A 184 -2.64 -3.29 -6.88
C TRP A 184 -3.88 -3.56 -7.74
N GLU A 185 -3.72 -3.72 -9.05
CA GLU A 185 -4.82 -4.09 -9.95
C GLU A 185 -4.54 -5.44 -10.62
N LYS A 186 -3.42 -6.08 -10.27
CA LYS A 186 -2.93 -7.27 -10.96
C LYS A 186 -3.83 -8.48 -10.72
N ARG A 187 -4.40 -9.00 -11.80
CA ARG A 187 -5.14 -10.26 -11.84
C ARG A 187 -4.19 -11.41 -12.17
N VAL A 188 -4.18 -12.44 -11.34
CA VAL A 188 -3.52 -13.73 -11.59
C VAL A 188 -4.56 -14.72 -12.12
N PRO A 189 -4.35 -15.33 -13.30
CA PRO A 189 -5.26 -16.34 -13.84
C PRO A 189 -5.45 -17.52 -12.88
N THR A 190 -6.70 -17.92 -12.66
CA THR A 190 -7.02 -18.98 -11.69
C THR A 190 -6.35 -20.31 -12.03
N ALA A 191 -6.20 -20.65 -13.31
CA ALA A 191 -5.53 -21.87 -13.74
C ALA A 191 -4.05 -21.90 -13.32
N GLU A 192 -3.30 -20.85 -13.67
CA GLU A 192 -1.89 -20.69 -13.30
C GLU A 192 -1.70 -20.68 -11.78
N LEU A 193 -2.55 -19.94 -11.06
CA LEU A 193 -2.52 -19.90 -9.60
C LEU A 193 -2.66 -21.30 -8.98
N ASN A 194 -3.62 -22.08 -9.47
CA ASN A 194 -3.85 -23.44 -8.95
C ASN A 194 -2.73 -24.40 -9.32
N GLN A 195 -2.16 -24.28 -10.53
CA GLN A 195 -1.01 -25.08 -10.94
C GLN A 195 0.20 -24.81 -10.02
N PHE A 196 0.52 -23.53 -9.81
CA PHE A 196 1.59 -23.10 -8.93
C PHE A 196 1.42 -23.59 -7.50
N VAL A 197 0.25 -23.38 -6.89
CA VAL A 197 0.00 -23.80 -5.50
C VAL A 197 0.06 -25.31 -5.36
N ARG A 198 -0.41 -26.08 -6.35
CA ARG A 198 -0.29 -27.55 -6.32
C ARG A 198 1.17 -28.00 -6.30
N ALA A 199 2.01 -27.41 -7.14
CA ALA A 199 3.45 -27.71 -7.15
C ALA A 199 4.10 -27.35 -5.80
N LEU A 200 3.80 -26.18 -5.25
CA LEU A 200 4.31 -25.76 -3.93
C LEU A 200 3.90 -26.71 -2.80
N VAL A 201 2.64 -27.16 -2.80
CA VAL A 201 2.13 -28.08 -1.77
C VAL A 201 2.79 -29.46 -1.87
N GLN A 202 3.16 -29.90 -3.07
CA GLN A 202 3.90 -31.15 -3.27
C GLN A 202 5.33 -31.06 -2.71
N GLU A 203 6.01 -29.94 -2.94
CA GLU A 203 7.37 -29.70 -2.44
C GLU A 203 7.38 -29.43 -0.94
N THR A 204 6.47 -28.58 -0.46
CA THR A 204 6.36 -28.18 0.95
C THR A 204 4.92 -28.33 1.43
N PRO A 205 4.52 -29.52 1.91
CA PRO A 205 3.16 -29.76 2.40
C PRO A 205 2.83 -28.94 3.66
N PRO A 206 1.55 -28.58 3.88
CA PRO A 206 1.11 -28.00 5.16
C PRO A 206 1.40 -28.93 6.34
N PRO A 207 1.82 -28.39 7.51
CA PRO A 207 2.07 -29.21 8.69
C PRO A 207 0.80 -29.93 9.15
N ALA A 208 0.94 -31.19 9.57
CA ALA A 208 -0.16 -31.98 10.09
C ALA A 208 -0.47 -31.61 11.55
N ARG A 209 -1.75 -31.49 11.89
CA ARG A 209 -2.21 -31.33 13.27
C ARG A 209 -3.17 -32.47 13.60
N GLY A 210 -2.96 -33.16 14.72
CA GLY A 210 -3.79 -34.31 15.11
C GLY A 210 -3.75 -35.47 14.12
N GLY A 211 -2.61 -35.69 13.47
CA GLY A 211 -2.37 -36.85 12.59
C GLY A 211 -2.79 -36.70 11.13
N ARG A 212 -3.49 -35.61 10.72
CA ARG A 212 -3.86 -35.40 9.31
C ARG A 212 -3.55 -33.98 8.84
N ALA A 213 -2.80 -33.88 7.74
CA ALA A 213 -2.52 -32.60 7.10
C ALA A 213 -3.77 -32.03 6.41
N PRO A 214 -4.03 -30.71 6.52
CA PRO A 214 -5.07 -30.05 5.76
C PRO A 214 -4.73 -30.10 4.26
N LYS A 215 -5.72 -30.42 3.42
CA LYS A 215 -5.56 -30.46 1.97
C LYS A 215 -6.10 -29.17 1.36
N ILE A 216 -5.25 -28.46 0.63
CA ILE A 216 -5.68 -27.35 -0.22
C ILE A 216 -6.42 -27.93 -1.43
N LYS A 217 -7.69 -27.57 -1.59
CA LYS A 217 -8.54 -28.01 -2.70
C LYS A 217 -8.28 -27.18 -3.94
N TYR A 218 -8.37 -25.87 -3.79
CA TYR A 218 -8.10 -24.89 -4.83
C TYR A 218 -7.86 -23.52 -4.20
N VAL A 219 -7.30 -22.60 -4.98
CA VAL A 219 -7.10 -21.20 -4.61
C VAL A 219 -7.70 -20.31 -5.68
N THR A 220 -8.26 -19.17 -5.30
CA THR A 220 -8.70 -18.14 -6.24
C THR A 220 -8.24 -16.78 -5.76
N GLN A 221 -8.05 -15.85 -6.69
CA GLN A 221 -7.92 -14.44 -6.36
C GLN A 221 -9.32 -13.81 -6.40
N ALA A 222 -9.89 -13.57 -5.23
CA ALA A 222 -11.25 -13.05 -5.07
C ALA A 222 -11.35 -11.55 -5.36
N ASP A 223 -10.26 -10.80 -5.20
CA ASP A 223 -10.24 -9.36 -5.39
C ASP A 223 -8.89 -8.90 -5.96
N VAL A 224 -8.87 -7.75 -6.63
CA VAL A 224 -7.62 -7.12 -7.09
C VAL A 224 -7.21 -5.94 -6.25
N ARG A 225 -8.12 -5.21 -5.60
CA ARG A 225 -7.87 -3.92 -4.97
C ARG A 225 -8.11 -3.96 -3.44
N PRO A 226 -7.20 -4.54 -2.64
CA PRO A 226 -5.92 -5.16 -3.00
C PRO A 226 -6.04 -6.63 -3.45
N PRO A 227 -4.96 -7.26 -3.96
CA PRO A 227 -4.97 -8.66 -4.38
C PRO A 227 -5.29 -9.58 -3.21
N ARG A 228 -6.51 -10.14 -3.21
CA ARG A 228 -7.01 -11.04 -2.17
C ARG A 228 -7.06 -12.48 -2.66
N PHE A 229 -6.21 -13.32 -2.13
CA PHE A 229 -6.17 -14.75 -2.38
C PHE A 229 -6.97 -15.50 -1.32
N VAL A 230 -7.88 -16.35 -1.77
CA VAL A 230 -8.72 -17.20 -0.91
C VAL A 230 -8.34 -18.66 -1.15
N VAL A 231 -7.75 -19.27 -0.14
CA VAL A 231 -7.34 -20.68 -0.13
C VAL A 231 -8.47 -21.53 0.44
N PHE A 232 -9.04 -22.40 -0.38
CA PHE A 232 -10.06 -23.35 0.07
C PHE A 232 -9.40 -24.64 0.51
N SER A 233 -9.54 -24.98 1.80
CA SER A 233 -8.83 -26.11 2.42
C SER A 233 -9.81 -27.02 3.18
N THR A 234 -9.44 -28.29 3.36
CA THR A 234 -10.19 -29.23 4.23
C THR A 234 -10.03 -28.92 5.72
N GLY A 235 -9.04 -28.11 6.09
CA GLY A 235 -8.75 -27.75 7.48
C GLY A 235 -8.02 -26.41 7.56
N PHE A 236 -7.83 -25.93 8.78
CA PHE A 236 -7.11 -24.68 9.04
C PHE A 236 -5.66 -24.74 8.54
N LEU A 237 -5.15 -23.62 8.00
CA LEU A 237 -3.73 -23.47 7.70
C LEU A 237 -3.10 -22.50 8.68
N GLU A 238 -2.03 -22.93 9.34
CA GLU A 238 -1.35 -22.12 10.36
C GLU A 238 -0.77 -20.83 9.77
N ALA A 239 -0.57 -19.84 10.64
CA ALA A 239 -0.06 -18.53 10.22
C ALA A 239 1.30 -18.64 9.50
N GLY A 240 2.18 -19.55 9.94
CA GLY A 240 3.46 -19.80 9.28
C GLY A 240 3.30 -20.26 7.83
N TYR A 241 2.39 -21.21 7.58
CA TYR A 241 2.14 -21.70 6.23
C TYR A 241 1.43 -20.66 5.35
N ARG A 242 0.52 -19.86 5.93
CA ARG A 242 -0.08 -18.72 5.22
C ARG A 242 0.96 -17.69 4.78
N ARG A 243 1.90 -17.32 5.66
CA ARG A 243 3.03 -16.45 5.32
C ARG A 243 3.96 -17.07 4.27
N PHE A 244 4.16 -18.38 4.31
CA PHE A 244 4.90 -19.10 3.27
C PHE A 244 4.23 -18.96 1.90
N LEU A 245 2.91 -19.20 1.82
CA LEU A 245 2.15 -19.02 0.59
C LEU A 245 2.21 -17.57 0.11
N GLU A 246 2.03 -16.60 1.00
CA GLU A 246 2.14 -15.17 0.68
C GLU A 246 3.50 -14.83 0.07
N ARG A 247 4.59 -15.24 0.72
CA ARG A 247 5.95 -15.02 0.22
C ARG A 247 6.14 -15.65 -1.16
N LYS A 248 5.67 -16.88 -1.36
CA LYS A 248 5.77 -17.56 -2.67
C LYS A 248 4.93 -16.89 -3.76
N LEU A 249 3.75 -16.37 -3.43
CA LEU A 249 2.95 -15.56 -4.36
C LEU A 249 3.70 -14.30 -4.79
N ARG A 250 4.37 -13.63 -3.85
CA ARG A 250 5.21 -12.45 -4.15
C ARG A 250 6.43 -12.80 -5.01
N GLU A 251 7.12 -13.90 -4.72
CA GLU A 251 8.25 -14.38 -5.53
C GLU A 251 7.83 -14.68 -6.98
N GLN A 252 6.66 -15.28 -7.19
CA GLN A 252 6.19 -15.68 -8.52
C GLN A 252 5.61 -14.53 -9.35
N TRP A 253 4.80 -13.66 -8.75
CA TRP A 253 4.06 -12.61 -9.49
C TRP A 253 4.42 -11.18 -9.09
N GLY A 254 5.33 -10.96 -8.15
CA GLY A 254 5.73 -9.63 -7.69
C GLY A 254 4.79 -9.05 -6.64
N PHE A 255 4.02 -8.02 -7.00
CA PHE A 255 3.25 -7.15 -6.08
C PHE A 255 4.08 -6.08 -5.37
N ALA A 256 5.03 -5.48 -6.10
CA ALA A 256 5.80 -4.34 -5.60
C ALA A 256 4.87 -3.14 -5.39
N GLY A 257 4.96 -2.51 -4.21
CA GLY A 257 4.09 -1.40 -3.82
C GLY A 257 2.68 -1.81 -3.42
N THR A 258 2.40 -3.10 -3.26
CA THR A 258 1.04 -3.60 -3.01
C THR A 258 0.95 -4.60 -1.86
N PRO A 259 0.06 -4.39 -0.87
CA PRO A 259 -0.26 -5.42 0.10
C PRO A 259 -1.04 -6.55 -0.57
N ILE A 260 -0.77 -7.80 -0.21
CA ILE A 260 -1.58 -8.94 -0.65
C ILE A 260 -2.20 -9.62 0.55
N GLU A 261 -3.44 -10.08 0.42
CA GLU A 261 -4.15 -10.77 1.48
C GLU A 261 -4.26 -12.26 1.18
N VAL A 262 -3.83 -13.12 2.09
CA VAL A 262 -4.01 -14.58 1.98
C VAL A 262 -4.96 -15.07 3.08
N SER A 263 -6.21 -15.32 2.70
CA SER A 263 -7.25 -15.83 3.59
C SER A 263 -7.52 -17.31 3.35
N VAL A 264 -8.03 -18.01 4.37
CA VAL A 264 -8.34 -19.44 4.29
C VAL A 264 -9.81 -19.65 4.60
N LYS A 265 -10.51 -20.35 3.69
CA LYS A 265 -11.87 -20.83 3.92
C LYS A 265 -11.86 -22.33 4.09
N VAL A 266 -12.17 -22.79 5.30
CA VAL A 266 -12.29 -24.21 5.61
C VAL A 266 -13.63 -24.73 5.08
N ARG A 267 -13.58 -25.77 4.26
CA ARG A 267 -14.76 -26.51 3.82
C ARG A 267 -14.62 -27.96 4.27
N GLU A 268 -15.27 -28.29 5.38
CA GLU A 268 -15.44 -29.68 5.80
C GLU A 268 -16.13 -30.47 4.67
N GLY A 269 -15.66 -31.68 4.42
CA GLY A 269 -16.28 -32.54 3.41
C GLY A 269 -17.69 -32.95 3.87
N ARG A 270 -18.65 -32.99 2.93
CA ARG A 270 -20.01 -33.54 3.11
C ARG A 270 -20.05 -35.02 3.56
N ASP A 271 -18.91 -35.65 3.85
CA ASP A 271 -18.81 -37.06 4.21
C ASP A 271 -19.27 -37.40 5.64
N ARG A 272 -19.66 -36.41 6.46
CA ARG A 272 -20.21 -36.67 7.80
C ARG A 272 -21.70 -36.98 7.82
N ASP A 273 -22.46 -36.60 6.79
CA ASP A 273 -23.92 -36.80 6.76
C ASP A 273 -24.34 -38.15 6.16
N ALA A 274 -23.45 -38.85 5.45
CA ALA A 274 -23.73 -40.17 4.84
C ALA A 274 -23.48 -41.37 5.78
N LYS A 275 -23.10 -41.14 7.05
CA LYS A 275 -22.87 -42.20 8.06
C LYS A 275 -23.95 -42.28 9.15
N LYS A 276 -25.08 -41.58 8.97
CA LYS A 276 -26.25 -41.62 9.87
C LYS A 276 -27.54 -42.02 9.15
N SER A 277 -27.44 -42.75 8.05
CA SER A 277 -28.57 -43.34 7.32
C SER A 277 -28.50 -44.86 7.38
#